data_AF-A0A7W0EKQ2-F1
#
_entry.id   AF-A0A7W0EKQ2-F1
#
_cell.length_a   1.000
_cell.length_b   1.000
_cell.length_c   1.000
_cell.angle_alpha   90.00
_cell.angle_beta   90.00
_cell.angle_gamma   90.00
#
_symmetry.space_group_name_H-M   'P 1'
#
loop_
_entity.id
_entity.type
_entity.pdbx_description
1 polymer ?
#
loop_
_entity_poly.entity_id
_entity_poly.type
_entity_poly.pdbx_seq_one_letter_code
_entity_poly.pdbx_strand_id
1 'polypeptide(L)'
;MSVIELISFLGGSSVLLGAVAWLIKSLTSQFLAKELENHKSQIQFQNQIELAKIKYEIEKIFFEHQVVFSKLHEKQAEILAGLYASIVELYDLASLFVSYAIFEEKESRKEKSKELLDAVNKFRNIYEPNIIFFPETVCVKIKKLDKELLAPVSKLIHHLEIYEQNDDIGPARQAWEDGQVTIEQIVFEIKNEIEVEFRKILGVKFQ
;
A
#
# COMPACT_ATOMS: atom_id res chain seq x y z
N MET A 1 53.32 -78.39 43.64
CA MET A 1 52.54 -77.53 42.76
C MET A 1 53.53 -76.79 41.89
N SER A 2 53.64 -77.18 40.62
CA SER A 2 54.73 -76.69 39.77
C SER A 2 54.47 -75.24 39.36
N VAL A 3 55.53 -74.43 39.24
CA VAL A 3 55.46 -73.03 38.79
C VAL A 3 54.73 -72.90 37.44
N ILE A 4 54.77 -73.96 36.62
CA ILE A 4 54.11 -74.09 35.33
C ILE A 4 52.58 -74.16 35.48
N GLU A 5 52.05 -74.91 36.46
CA GLU A 5 50.59 -75.01 36.71
C GLU A 5 50.00 -73.67 37.16
N LEU A 6 50.72 -72.93 38.01
CA LEU A 6 50.31 -71.61 38.50
C LEU A 6 50.32 -70.56 37.36
N ILE A 7 51.31 -70.61 36.46
CA ILE A 7 51.40 -69.76 35.27
C ILE A 7 50.29 -70.10 34.26
N SER A 8 49.96 -71.38 34.06
CA SER A 8 48.85 -71.77 33.18
C SER A 8 47.47 -71.41 33.77
N PHE A 9 47.30 -71.45 35.09
CA PHE A 9 46.06 -71.06 35.78
C PHE A 9 45.88 -69.53 35.82
N LEU A 10 46.95 -68.78 36.13
CA LEU A 10 46.97 -67.32 36.09
C LEU A 10 46.90 -66.77 34.65
N GLY A 11 47.54 -67.44 33.70
CA GLY A 11 47.52 -67.12 32.27
C GLY A 11 46.17 -67.42 31.61
N GLY A 12 45.53 -68.54 31.94
CA GLY A 12 44.19 -68.87 31.47
C GLY A 12 43.11 -67.92 32.01
N SER A 13 43.22 -67.53 33.28
CA SER A 13 42.30 -66.58 33.93
C SER A 13 42.42 -65.16 33.36
N SER A 14 43.62 -64.72 33.00
CA SER A 14 43.85 -63.39 32.40
C SER A 14 43.38 -63.31 30.94
N VAL A 15 43.48 -64.39 30.17
CA VAL A 15 42.89 -64.49 28.82
C VAL A 15 41.35 -64.43 28.89
N LEU A 16 40.74 -65.15 29.85
CA LEU A 16 39.29 -65.11 30.08
C LEU A 16 38.83 -63.71 30.52
N LEU A 17 39.54 -63.07 31.44
CA LEU A 17 39.24 -61.69 31.86
C LEU A 17 39.38 -60.70 30.71
N GLY A 18 40.39 -60.86 29.85
CA GLY A 18 40.54 -60.05 28.64
C GLY A 18 39.38 -60.23 27.66
N ALA A 19 38.93 -61.48 27.44
CA ALA A 19 37.77 -61.78 26.59
C ALA A 19 36.46 -61.20 27.17
N VAL A 20 36.25 -61.32 28.48
CA VAL A 20 35.08 -60.76 29.17
C VAL A 20 35.10 -59.24 29.14
N ALA A 21 36.24 -58.60 29.43
CA ALA A 21 36.39 -57.15 29.34
C ALA A 21 36.14 -56.64 27.91
N TRP A 22 36.61 -57.38 26.90
CA TRP A 22 36.36 -57.08 25.50
C TRP A 22 34.88 -57.21 25.13
N LEU A 23 34.19 -58.27 25.60
CA LEU A 23 32.75 -58.45 25.39
C LEU A 23 31.93 -57.34 26.05
N ILE A 24 32.23 -56.99 27.31
CA ILE A 24 31.56 -55.90 28.03
C ILE A 24 31.77 -54.58 27.29
N LYS A 25 33.01 -54.28 26.87
CA LYS A 25 33.33 -53.08 26.07
C LYS A 25 32.60 -53.07 24.74
N SER A 26 32.49 -54.21 24.07
CA SER A 26 31.78 -54.34 22.79
C SER A 26 30.27 -54.09 22.94
N LEU A 27 29.64 -54.73 23.93
CA LEU A 27 28.21 -54.57 24.20
C LEU A 27 27.85 -53.15 24.64
N THR A 28 28.65 -52.55 25.53
CA THR A 28 28.45 -51.16 25.95
C THR A 28 28.65 -50.18 24.79
N SER A 29 29.68 -50.39 23.96
CA SER A 29 29.91 -49.55 22.77
C SER A 29 28.80 -49.65 21.74
N GLN A 30 28.25 -50.85 21.50
CA GLN A 30 27.13 -51.03 20.57
C GLN A 30 25.84 -50.42 21.10
N PHE A 31 25.56 -50.57 22.40
CA PHE A 31 24.39 -49.97 23.03
C PHE A 31 24.45 -48.44 22.97
N LEU A 32 25.60 -47.85 23.33
CA LEU A 32 25.83 -46.41 23.25
C LEU A 32 25.75 -45.88 21.82
N ALA A 33 26.31 -46.61 20.85
CA ALA A 33 26.22 -46.23 19.44
C ALA A 33 24.77 -46.21 18.94
N LYS A 34 23.99 -47.23 19.31
CA LYS A 34 22.56 -47.32 18.96
C LYS A 34 21.73 -46.21 19.62
N GLU A 35 21.98 -45.92 20.89
CA GLU A 35 21.26 -44.85 21.60
C GLU A 35 21.59 -43.46 21.04
N LEU A 36 22.86 -43.23 20.68
CA LEU A 36 23.31 -42.00 20.02
C LEU A 36 22.70 -41.85 18.62
N GLU A 37 22.63 -42.93 17.85
CA GLU A 37 21.97 -42.93 16.54
C GLU A 37 20.47 -42.64 16.65
N ASN A 38 19.79 -43.24 17.63
CA ASN A 38 18.38 -42.99 17.91
C ASN A 38 18.13 -41.53 18.33
N HIS A 39 18.94 -40.99 19.25
CA HIS A 39 18.84 -39.59 19.68
C HIS A 39 19.11 -38.63 18.51
N LYS A 40 20.12 -38.91 17.69
CA LYS A 40 20.43 -38.12 16.50
C LYS A 40 19.27 -38.14 15.50
N SER A 41 18.71 -39.31 15.24
CA SER A 41 17.54 -39.49 14.37
C SER A 41 16.32 -38.72 14.90
N GLN A 42 16.08 -38.80 16.22
CA GLN A 42 14.98 -38.10 16.88
C GLN A 42 15.15 -36.57 16.81
N ILE A 43 16.34 -36.04 17.08
CA ILE A 43 16.64 -34.60 16.95
C ILE A 43 16.48 -34.16 15.49
N GLN A 44 16.97 -34.94 14.52
CA GLN A 44 16.80 -34.64 13.10
C GLN A 44 15.34 -34.59 12.68
N PHE A 45 14.54 -35.55 13.15
CA PHE A 45 13.11 -35.60 12.89
C PHE A 45 12.38 -34.41 13.53
N GLN A 46 12.70 -34.08 14.78
CA GLN A 46 12.16 -32.89 15.47
C GLN A 46 12.52 -31.60 14.73
N ASN A 47 13.79 -31.44 14.34
CA ASN A 47 14.24 -30.30 13.54
C ASN A 47 13.50 -30.20 12.20
N GLN A 48 13.26 -31.33 11.51
CA GLN A 48 12.49 -31.32 10.26
C GLN A 48 11.04 -30.90 10.48
N ILE A 49 10.40 -31.35 11.56
CA ILE A 49 9.06 -30.93 11.94
C ILE A 49 9.03 -29.43 12.24
N GLU A 50 9.99 -28.93 13.03
CA GLU A 50 10.07 -27.51 13.38
C GLU A 50 10.33 -26.64 12.15
N LEU A 51 11.23 -27.04 11.25
CA LEU A 51 11.47 -26.34 9.99
C LEU A 51 10.22 -26.34 9.10
N ALA A 52 9.50 -27.45 9.02
CA ALA A 52 8.24 -27.51 8.27
C ALA A 52 7.18 -26.57 8.86
N LYS A 53 7.07 -26.51 10.19
CA LYS A 53 6.18 -25.58 10.89
C LYS A 53 6.54 -24.12 10.62
N ILE A 54 7.80 -23.74 10.79
CA ILE A 54 8.27 -22.37 10.55
C ILE A 54 8.03 -21.97 9.09
N LYS A 55 8.36 -22.85 8.13
CA LYS A 55 8.09 -22.58 6.71
C LYS A 55 6.61 -22.37 6.44
N TYR A 56 5.76 -23.23 6.98
CA TYR A 56 4.31 -23.10 6.85
C TYR A 56 3.80 -21.78 7.46
N GLU A 57 4.32 -21.37 8.62
CA GLU A 57 3.96 -20.08 9.23
C GLU A 57 4.38 -18.89 8.38
N ILE A 58 5.60 -18.91 7.81
CA ILE A 58 6.07 -17.87 6.89
C ILE A 58 5.19 -17.81 5.64
N GLU A 59 4.90 -18.96 5.02
CA GLU A 59 4.03 -19.04 3.83
C GLU A 59 2.63 -18.53 4.12
N LYS A 60 2.08 -18.86 5.29
CA LYS A 60 0.78 -18.38 5.75
C LYS A 60 0.78 -16.86 5.92
N ILE A 61 1.76 -16.30 6.63
CA ILE A 61 1.87 -14.85 6.85
C ILE A 61 2.05 -14.13 5.51
N PHE A 62 2.90 -14.67 4.64
CA PHE A 62 3.11 -14.11 3.30
C PHE A 62 1.81 -14.10 2.49
N PHE A 63 1.06 -15.19 2.50
CA PHE A 63 -0.23 -15.28 1.82
C PHE A 63 -1.24 -14.28 2.39
N GLU A 64 -1.36 -14.18 3.71
CA GLU A 64 -2.23 -13.21 4.38
C GLU A 64 -1.86 -11.77 3.99
N HIS A 65 -0.57 -11.43 4.04
CA HIS A 65 -0.08 -10.13 3.60
C HIS A 65 -0.40 -9.86 2.14
N GLN A 66 -0.17 -10.84 1.26
CA GLN A 66 -0.45 -10.70 -0.17
C GLN A 66 -1.94 -10.46 -0.43
N VAL A 67 -2.84 -11.16 0.27
CA VAL A 67 -4.29 -10.99 0.12
C VAL A 67 -4.72 -9.61 0.62
N VAL A 68 -4.26 -9.20 1.82
CA VAL A 68 -4.60 -7.88 2.38
C VAL A 68 -4.05 -6.76 1.49
N PHE A 69 -2.79 -6.87 1.06
CA PHE A 69 -2.16 -5.91 0.17
C PHE A 69 -2.90 -5.80 -1.16
N SER A 70 -3.21 -6.93 -1.79
CA SER A 70 -3.92 -6.94 -3.08
C SER A 70 -5.30 -6.28 -2.97
N LYS A 71 -6.08 -6.63 -1.94
CA LYS A 71 -7.40 -6.03 -1.70
C LYS A 71 -7.33 -4.54 -1.38
N LEU A 72 -6.32 -4.13 -0.59
CA LEU A 72 -6.12 -2.72 -0.28
C LEU A 72 -5.75 -1.92 -1.54
N HIS A 73 -4.83 -2.42 -2.34
CA HIS A 73 -4.41 -1.79 -3.58
C HIS A 73 -5.53 -1.73 -4.63
N GLU A 74 -6.33 -2.79 -4.74
CA GLU A 74 -7.52 -2.82 -5.60
C GLU A 74 -8.52 -1.73 -5.19
N LYS A 75 -8.87 -1.68 -3.89
CA LYS A 75 -9.76 -0.65 -3.36
C LYS A 75 -9.19 0.76 -3.54
N GLN A 76 -7.89 0.95 -3.32
CA GLN A 76 -7.23 2.23 -3.57
C GLN A 76 -7.31 2.63 -5.05
N ALA A 77 -7.12 1.69 -5.97
CA ALA A 77 -7.19 1.95 -7.41
C ALA A 77 -8.60 2.35 -7.85
N GLU A 78 -9.64 1.68 -7.34
CA GLU A 78 -11.04 2.04 -7.62
C GLU A 78 -11.38 3.45 -7.12
N ILE A 79 -11.00 3.77 -5.87
CA ILE A 79 -11.21 5.09 -5.28
C ILE A 79 -10.45 6.17 -6.06
N LEU A 80 -9.19 5.91 -6.41
CA LEU A 80 -8.35 6.82 -7.19
C LEU A 80 -8.95 7.11 -8.57
N ALA A 81 -9.45 6.08 -9.26
CA ALA A 81 -10.08 6.24 -10.56
C ALA A 81 -11.35 7.11 -10.46
N GLY A 82 -12.21 6.84 -9.47
CA GLY A 82 -13.42 7.64 -9.24
C GLY A 82 -13.11 9.08 -8.88
N LEU A 83 -12.12 9.30 -8.01
CA LEU A 83 -11.69 10.63 -7.62
C LEU A 83 -11.10 11.40 -8.81
N TYR A 84 -10.21 10.77 -9.59
CA TYR A 84 -9.61 11.39 -10.77
C TYR A 84 -10.68 11.78 -11.79
N ALA A 85 -11.65 10.90 -12.06
CA ALA A 85 -12.77 11.20 -12.94
C ALA A 85 -13.56 12.44 -12.46
N SER A 86 -13.83 12.54 -11.16
CA SER A 86 -14.50 13.72 -10.59
C SER A 86 -13.66 15.00 -10.68
N ILE A 87 -12.33 14.90 -10.58
CA ILE A 87 -11.41 16.04 -10.72
C ILE A 87 -11.41 16.55 -12.16
N VAL A 88 -11.38 15.64 -13.13
CA VAL A 88 -11.43 16.00 -14.57
C VAL A 88 -12.75 16.66 -14.89
N GLU A 89 -13.87 16.07 -14.48
CA GLU A 89 -15.21 16.65 -14.69
C GLU A 89 -15.35 18.04 -14.06
N LEU A 90 -14.88 18.20 -12.82
CA LEU A 90 -14.88 19.48 -12.13
C LEU A 90 -14.00 20.52 -12.85
N TYR A 91 -12.82 20.13 -13.33
CA TYR A 91 -11.94 20.99 -14.10
C TYR A 91 -12.59 21.45 -15.41
N ASP A 92 -13.17 20.52 -16.17
CA ASP A 92 -13.79 20.80 -17.47
C ASP A 92 -14.99 21.75 -17.30
N LEU A 93 -15.85 21.51 -16.31
CA LEU A 93 -16.98 22.38 -16.02
C LEU A 93 -16.55 23.76 -15.52
N ALA A 94 -15.52 23.84 -14.68
CA ALA A 94 -15.00 25.12 -14.21
C ALA A 94 -14.36 25.91 -15.36
N SER A 95 -13.58 25.24 -16.22
CA SER A 95 -12.98 25.85 -17.41
C SER A 95 -14.07 26.35 -18.35
N LEU A 96 -15.08 25.54 -18.64
CA LEU A 96 -16.22 25.93 -19.47
C LEU A 96 -16.97 27.13 -18.87
N PHE A 97 -17.27 27.08 -17.57
CA PHE A 97 -17.95 28.17 -16.89
C PHE A 97 -17.15 29.47 -17.02
N VAL A 98 -15.87 29.46 -16.65
CA VAL A 98 -15.04 30.66 -16.73
C VAL A 98 -14.88 31.13 -18.18
N SER A 99 -14.71 30.26 -19.18
CA SER A 99 -14.57 30.67 -20.58
C SER A 99 -15.76 31.46 -21.12
N TYR A 100 -16.98 31.12 -20.72
CA TYR A 100 -18.19 31.69 -21.31
C TYR A 100 -19.02 32.56 -20.37
N ALA A 101 -18.66 32.66 -19.09
CA ALA A 101 -19.47 33.30 -18.06
C ALA A 101 -19.93 34.73 -18.43
N ILE A 102 -19.08 35.57 -19.02
CA ILE A 102 -19.46 36.95 -19.37
C ILE A 102 -20.32 37.03 -20.64
N PHE A 103 -20.16 36.09 -21.56
CA PHE A 103 -20.82 36.12 -22.88
C PHE A 103 -22.17 35.42 -22.91
N GLU A 104 -22.47 34.60 -21.90
CA GLU A 104 -23.71 33.84 -21.83
C GLU A 104 -24.89 34.63 -21.27
N GLU A 105 -26.07 34.23 -21.73
CA GLU A 105 -27.34 34.66 -21.16
C GLU A 105 -27.47 34.19 -19.71
N LYS A 106 -28.22 34.97 -18.91
CA LYS A 106 -28.42 34.75 -17.48
C LYS A 106 -28.89 33.33 -17.11
N GLU A 107 -29.84 32.78 -17.87
CA GLU A 107 -30.39 31.46 -17.57
C GLU A 107 -29.37 30.35 -17.82
N SER A 108 -28.65 30.41 -18.95
CA SER A 108 -27.54 29.50 -19.27
C SER A 108 -26.44 29.56 -18.21
N ARG A 109 -26.05 30.77 -17.78
CA ARG A 109 -25.07 30.96 -16.70
C ARG A 109 -25.49 30.27 -15.40
N LYS A 110 -26.75 30.42 -15.00
CA LYS A 110 -27.28 29.80 -13.77
C LYS A 110 -27.27 28.28 -13.84
N GLU A 111 -27.66 27.72 -14.99
CA GLU A 111 -27.62 26.29 -15.23
C GLU A 111 -26.19 25.74 -15.10
N LYS A 112 -25.23 26.36 -15.79
CA LYS A 112 -23.81 25.97 -15.70
C LYS A 112 -23.21 26.15 -14.30
N SER A 113 -23.60 27.21 -13.59
CA SER A 113 -23.18 27.41 -12.20
C SER A 113 -23.71 26.29 -11.29
N LYS A 114 -24.95 25.83 -11.53
CA LYS A 114 -25.52 24.71 -10.80
C LYS A 114 -24.81 23.40 -11.12
N GLU A 115 -24.55 23.10 -12.39
CA GLU A 115 -23.79 21.91 -12.81
C GLU A 115 -22.40 21.89 -12.16
N LEU A 116 -21.72 23.04 -12.11
CA LEU A 116 -20.44 23.19 -11.46
C LEU A 116 -20.52 22.90 -9.96
N LEU A 117 -21.53 23.44 -9.25
CA LEU A 117 -21.75 23.16 -7.83
C LEU A 117 -22.04 21.68 -7.57
N ASP A 118 -22.81 21.03 -8.44
CA ASP A 118 -23.08 19.60 -8.35
C ASP A 118 -21.79 18.77 -8.52
N ALA A 119 -20.91 19.16 -9.45
CA ALA A 119 -19.60 18.54 -9.61
C ALA A 119 -18.68 18.74 -8.40
N VAL A 120 -18.69 19.92 -7.78
CA VAL A 120 -17.96 20.18 -6.52
C VAL A 120 -18.44 19.26 -5.41
N ASN A 121 -19.76 19.13 -5.25
CA ASN A 121 -20.35 18.24 -4.25
C ASN A 121 -19.98 16.77 -4.52
N LYS A 122 -20.03 16.34 -5.78
CA LYS A 122 -19.62 14.99 -6.19
C LYS A 122 -18.16 14.71 -5.83
N PHE A 123 -17.26 15.64 -6.16
CA PHE A 123 -15.84 15.54 -5.80
C PHE A 123 -15.63 15.43 -4.29
N ARG A 124 -16.27 16.28 -3.48
CA ARG A 124 -16.15 16.26 -2.01
C ARG A 124 -16.71 14.98 -1.40
N ASN A 125 -17.85 14.49 -1.92
CA ASN A 125 -18.48 13.24 -1.48
C ASN A 125 -17.59 12.01 -1.74
N ILE A 126 -16.70 12.06 -2.73
CA ILE A 126 -15.71 11.01 -2.98
C ILE A 126 -14.47 11.23 -2.12
N TYR A 127 -13.96 12.46 -2.05
CA TYR A 127 -12.70 12.75 -1.38
C TYR A 127 -12.78 12.59 0.14
N GLU A 128 -13.73 13.25 0.82
CA GLU A 128 -13.76 13.35 2.28
C GLU A 128 -13.84 11.98 2.99
N PRO A 129 -14.73 11.05 2.59
CA PRO A 129 -14.81 9.75 3.24
C PRO A 129 -13.58 8.87 2.98
N ASN A 130 -12.85 9.14 1.89
CA ASN A 130 -11.75 8.30 1.43
C ASN A 130 -10.36 8.87 1.74
N ILE A 131 -10.25 9.98 2.49
CA ILE A 131 -8.97 10.63 2.85
C ILE A 131 -7.96 9.62 3.41
N ILE A 132 -8.42 8.66 4.22
CA ILE A 132 -7.57 7.65 4.87
C ILE A 132 -6.82 6.73 3.88
N PHE A 133 -7.26 6.67 2.62
CA PHE A 133 -6.67 5.81 1.59
C PHE A 133 -5.54 6.49 0.82
N PHE A 134 -5.34 7.80 1.01
CA PHE A 134 -4.38 8.59 0.24
C PHE A 134 -3.15 8.98 1.06
N PRO A 135 -1.96 9.06 0.43
CA PRO A 135 -0.79 9.66 1.03
C PRO A 135 -1.01 11.15 1.35
N GLU A 136 -0.37 11.65 2.40
CA GLU A 136 -0.46 13.07 2.80
C GLU A 136 -0.09 14.03 1.65
N THR A 137 0.89 13.65 0.82
CA THR A 137 1.33 14.43 -0.35
C THR A 137 0.19 14.67 -1.35
N VAL A 138 -0.67 13.67 -1.54
CA VAL A 138 -1.86 13.75 -2.41
C VAL A 138 -2.93 14.63 -1.76
N CYS A 139 -3.21 14.42 -0.47
CA CYS A 139 -4.18 15.20 0.29
C CYS A 139 -3.87 16.71 0.24
N VAL A 140 -2.60 17.09 0.36
CA VAL A 140 -2.16 18.49 0.26
C VAL A 140 -2.45 19.06 -1.14
N LYS A 141 -2.16 18.31 -2.21
CA LYS A 141 -2.40 18.76 -3.59
C LYS A 141 -3.90 18.88 -3.89
N ILE A 142 -4.72 17.95 -3.41
CA ILE A 142 -6.17 18.00 -3.57
C ILE A 142 -6.77 19.20 -2.82
N LYS A 143 -6.33 19.46 -1.59
CA LYS A 143 -6.77 20.66 -0.84
C LYS A 143 -6.35 21.95 -1.55
N LYS A 144 -5.15 21.97 -2.13
CA LYS A 144 -4.69 23.09 -2.97
C LYS A 144 -5.59 23.25 -4.19
N LEU A 145 -5.94 22.16 -4.88
CA LEU A 145 -6.87 22.18 -6.02
C LEU A 145 -8.23 22.78 -5.63
N ASP A 146 -8.85 22.28 -4.55
CA ASP A 146 -10.15 22.79 -4.06
C ASP A 146 -10.09 24.29 -3.80
N LYS A 147 -9.02 24.77 -3.15
CA LYS A 147 -8.85 26.20 -2.86
C LYS A 147 -8.62 27.05 -4.11
N GLU A 148 -7.64 26.66 -4.94
CA GLU A 148 -7.22 27.44 -6.11
C GLU A 148 -8.24 27.40 -7.25
N LEU A 149 -9.10 26.38 -7.30
CA LEU A 149 -10.20 26.31 -8.26
C LEU A 149 -11.46 27.03 -7.76
N LEU A 150 -11.88 26.78 -6.53
CA LEU A 150 -13.20 27.25 -6.07
C LEU A 150 -13.22 28.73 -5.70
N ALA A 151 -12.12 29.27 -5.18
CA ALA A 151 -12.09 30.68 -4.78
C ALA A 151 -12.29 31.63 -5.99
N PRO A 152 -11.59 31.47 -7.12
CA PRO A 152 -11.81 32.30 -8.31
C PRO A 152 -13.21 32.10 -8.91
N VAL A 153 -13.69 30.86 -9.00
CA VAL A 153 -15.03 30.53 -9.52
C VAL A 153 -16.12 31.18 -8.67
N SER A 154 -16.04 31.06 -7.35
CA SER A 154 -17.01 31.66 -6.42
C SER A 154 -16.98 33.19 -6.50
N LYS A 155 -15.79 33.79 -6.63
CA LYS A 155 -15.63 35.25 -6.82
C LYS A 155 -16.29 35.70 -8.13
N LEU A 156 -16.10 34.95 -9.21
CA LEU A 156 -16.72 35.24 -10.51
C LEU A 156 -18.25 35.15 -10.45
N ILE A 157 -18.80 34.07 -9.89
CA ILE A 157 -20.25 33.90 -9.71
C ILE A 157 -20.83 35.11 -8.96
N HIS A 158 -20.21 35.48 -7.84
CA HIS A 158 -20.67 36.60 -7.03
C HIS A 158 -20.66 37.93 -7.78
N HIS A 159 -19.60 38.26 -8.52
CA HIS A 159 -19.55 39.49 -9.28
C HIS A 159 -20.50 39.51 -10.48
N LEU A 160 -20.80 38.35 -11.08
CA LEU A 160 -21.84 38.24 -12.12
C LEU A 160 -23.23 38.50 -11.56
N GLU A 161 -23.55 38.02 -10.36
CA GLU A 161 -24.82 38.32 -9.69
C GLU A 161 -24.98 39.82 -9.40
N ILE A 162 -23.90 40.50 -9.02
CA ILE A 162 -23.89 41.95 -8.79
C ILE A 162 -24.05 42.70 -10.12
N TYR A 163 -23.35 42.29 -11.17
CA TYR A 163 -23.48 42.86 -12.51
C TYR A 163 -24.94 42.80 -13.00
N GLU A 164 -25.62 41.68 -12.79
CA GLU A 164 -27.03 41.52 -13.16
C GLU A 164 -28.00 42.45 -12.40
N GLN A 165 -27.56 43.05 -11.29
CA GLN A 165 -28.36 43.98 -10.49
C GLN A 165 -28.02 45.45 -10.77
N ASN A 166 -26.74 45.74 -11.03
CA ASN A 166 -26.21 47.10 -11.03
C ASN A 166 -25.62 47.56 -12.37
N ASP A 167 -25.61 46.70 -13.40
CA ASP A 167 -25.04 46.94 -14.74
C ASP A 167 -23.54 47.33 -14.78
N ASP A 168 -22.82 47.17 -13.65
CA ASP A 168 -21.37 47.38 -13.58
C ASP A 168 -20.61 46.07 -13.88
N ILE A 169 -20.07 45.99 -15.10
CA ILE A 169 -19.30 44.83 -15.56
C ILE A 169 -17.84 44.84 -15.10
N GLY A 170 -17.32 45.96 -14.60
CA GLY A 170 -15.89 46.12 -14.27
C GLY A 170 -15.36 45.03 -13.32
N PRO A 171 -15.98 44.85 -12.13
CA PRO A 171 -15.58 43.80 -11.18
C PRO A 171 -15.75 42.37 -11.72
N ALA A 172 -16.82 42.11 -12.50
CA ALA A 172 -17.06 40.80 -13.10
C ALA A 172 -16.01 40.46 -14.16
N ARG A 173 -15.63 41.43 -14.98
CA ARG A 173 -14.56 41.31 -15.98
C ARG A 173 -13.22 41.01 -15.34
N GLN A 174 -12.87 41.72 -14.27
CA GLN A 174 -11.62 41.46 -13.56
C GLN A 174 -11.59 40.05 -12.95
N ALA A 175 -12.69 39.63 -12.30
CA ALA A 175 -12.79 38.28 -11.75
C ALA A 175 -12.73 37.18 -12.83
N TRP A 176 -13.23 37.46 -14.02
CA TRP A 176 -13.15 36.56 -15.18
C TRP A 176 -11.72 36.44 -15.72
N GLU A 177 -11.01 37.56 -15.90
CA GLU A 177 -9.61 37.58 -16.31
C GLU A 177 -8.71 36.83 -15.29
N ASP A 178 -8.90 37.10 -13.99
CA ASP A 178 -8.22 36.40 -12.89
C ASP A 178 -8.51 34.88 -12.92
N GLY A 179 -9.78 34.51 -13.14
CA GLY A 179 -10.25 33.14 -13.19
C GLY A 179 -9.67 32.36 -14.36
N GLN A 180 -9.58 32.97 -15.55
CA GLN A 180 -8.99 32.31 -16.72
C GLN A 180 -7.53 31.97 -16.49
N VAL A 181 -6.73 32.92 -16.02
CA VAL A 181 -5.30 32.70 -15.74
C VAL A 181 -5.11 31.59 -14.70
N THR A 182 -5.93 31.60 -13.65
CA THR A 182 -5.82 30.63 -12.56
C THR A 182 -6.17 29.20 -13.03
N ILE A 183 -7.25 29.04 -13.81
CA ILE A 183 -7.65 27.73 -14.32
C ILE A 183 -6.66 27.19 -15.35
N GLU A 184 -6.18 28.03 -16.27
CA GLU A 184 -5.28 27.60 -17.34
C GLU A 184 -3.89 27.21 -16.83
N GLN A 185 -3.35 27.92 -15.84
CA GLN A 185 -1.99 27.71 -15.36
C GLN A 185 -1.96 26.86 -14.09
N ILE A 186 -2.53 27.40 -13.00
CA ILE A 186 -2.35 26.86 -11.66
C ILE A 186 -3.12 25.54 -11.49
N VAL A 187 -4.37 25.51 -11.93
CA VAL A 187 -5.23 24.32 -11.78
C VAL A 187 -4.76 23.19 -12.70
N PHE A 188 -4.31 23.51 -13.93
CA PHE A 188 -3.72 22.54 -14.85
C PHE A 188 -2.46 21.88 -14.27
N GLU A 189 -1.54 22.67 -13.69
CA GLU A 189 -0.34 22.16 -13.04
C GLU A 189 -0.68 21.23 -11.86
N ILE A 190 -1.58 21.66 -10.97
CA ILE A 190 -1.98 20.86 -9.80
C ILE A 190 -2.65 19.55 -10.25
N LYS A 191 -3.51 19.58 -11.28
CA LYS A 191 -4.13 18.38 -11.85
C LYS A 191 -3.07 17.40 -12.36
N ASN A 192 -2.07 17.89 -13.09
CA ASN A 192 -0.98 17.04 -13.61
C ASN A 192 -0.13 16.45 -12.48
N GLU A 193 0.15 17.24 -11.44
CA GLU A 193 0.86 16.75 -10.26
C GLU A 193 0.09 15.62 -9.54
N ILE A 194 -1.24 15.77 -9.40
CA ILE A 194 -2.10 14.72 -8.83
C ILE A 194 -2.05 13.47 -9.71
N GLU A 195 -2.12 13.62 -11.03
CA GLU A 195 -2.05 12.52 -11.98
C GLU A 195 -0.74 11.74 -11.89
N VAL A 196 0.39 12.44 -11.74
CA VAL A 196 1.70 11.81 -11.53
C VAL A 196 1.72 10.99 -10.24
N GLU A 197 1.20 11.53 -9.14
CA GLU A 197 1.12 10.79 -7.87
C GLU A 197 0.18 9.57 -7.99
N PHE A 198 -0.93 9.69 -8.72
CA PHE A 198 -1.85 8.58 -8.94
C PHE A 198 -1.20 7.46 -9.75
N ARG A 199 -0.46 7.81 -10.81
CA ARG A 199 0.33 6.85 -11.60
C ARG A 199 1.38 6.13 -10.76
N LYS A 200 2.04 6.81 -9.82
CA LYS A 200 2.98 6.20 -8.87
C LYS A 200 2.28 5.19 -7.96
N ILE A 201 1.12 5.55 -7.39
CA ILE A 201 0.35 4.65 -6.51
C ILE A 201 -0.13 3.41 -7.26
N LEU A 202 -0.53 3.56 -8.52
CA LEU A 202 -0.95 2.47 -9.40
C LEU A 202 0.22 1.63 -9.95
N GLY A 203 1.47 2.00 -9.68
CA GLY A 203 2.64 1.26 -10.14
C GLY A 203 2.92 1.38 -11.64
N VAL A 204 2.42 2.43 -12.30
CA VAL A 204 2.72 2.71 -13.71
C VAL A 204 4.21 3.09 -13.80
N LYS A 205 5.00 2.27 -14.51
CA LYS A 205 6.43 2.54 -14.70
C LYS A 205 6.61 3.75 -15.62
N PHE A 206 7.32 4.77 -15.15
CA PHE A 206 7.80 5.86 -16.00
C PHE A 206 8.98 5.31 -16.82
N GLN A 207 8.80 5.22 -18.14
CA GLN A 207 9.83 4.82 -19.09
C GLN A 207 10.65 6.04 -19.53
#